data_AF-A0A7J4MK67-F1
#
_entry.id   AF-A0A7J4MK67-F1
#
_cell.length_a   1.000
_cell.length_b   1.000
_cell.length_c   1.000
_cell.angle_alpha   90.00
_cell.angle_beta   90.00
_cell.angle_gamma   90.00
#
_symmetry.space_group_name_H-M   'P 1'
#
loop_
_entity.id
_entity.type
_entity.pdbx_description
1 polymer ?
#
loop_
_entity_poly.entity_id
_entity_poly.type
_entity_poly.pdbx_seq_one_letter_code
_entity_poly.pdbx_strand_id
1 'polypeptide(L)'
;MSGMSVSTSGSSGSLQAEVIDIKMDINDDDEDVIIATISITNEAPVPMGGLDVSVITNTGAKHLSQEGVTSLGPGIQRDWTFEFPLDSGEWTFVLKGSSDEIKMGPYAYDYEYSVTQGRKLSSNIGSSLFSGAFDQNLGDFGNVKEREMIDPSKVVMTSYSAENSEGGDTLIKTDLDKPSTGLTSTSGSGAREAPIL
;
A
#
# COMPACT_ATOMS: atom_id res chain seq x y z
N MET A 1 15.39 22.96 -29.28
CA MET A 1 15.18 21.50 -29.33
C MET A 1 14.01 21.22 -28.41
N SER A 2 12.82 20.95 -28.96
CA SER A 2 11.65 20.60 -28.15
C SER A 2 11.88 19.20 -27.59
N GLY A 3 12.12 19.10 -26.27
CA GLY A 3 12.08 17.81 -25.60
C GLY A 3 10.69 17.23 -25.81
N MET A 4 10.59 16.14 -26.57
CA MET A 4 9.35 15.38 -26.67
C MET A 4 9.09 14.81 -25.28
N SER A 5 8.09 15.34 -24.58
CA SER A 5 7.63 14.78 -23.31
C SER A 5 6.94 13.45 -23.63
N VAL A 6 7.67 12.34 -23.45
CA VAL A 6 7.09 10.99 -23.51
C VAL A 6 6.19 10.82 -22.28
N SER A 7 5.03 10.19 -22.47
CA SER A 7 4.06 10.02 -21.37
C SER A 7 4.58 9.03 -20.36
N THR A 8 4.86 9.50 -19.14
CA THR A 8 5.34 8.69 -18.00
C THR A 8 4.21 8.10 -17.16
N SER A 9 2.95 8.29 -17.57
CA SER A 9 1.79 7.69 -16.95
C SER A 9 0.78 7.26 -18.01
N GLY A 10 0.04 6.19 -17.74
CA GLY A 10 -1.04 5.69 -18.58
C GLY A 10 -2.14 5.07 -17.74
N SER A 11 -3.36 5.06 -18.28
CA SER A 11 -4.52 4.45 -17.61
C SER A 11 -5.39 3.73 -18.63
N SER A 12 -5.90 2.55 -18.27
CA SER A 12 -6.92 1.84 -19.05
C SER A 12 -7.91 1.20 -18.08
N GLY A 13 -9.20 1.50 -18.26
CA GLY A 13 -10.25 0.98 -17.40
C GLY A 13 -10.01 1.37 -15.94
N SER A 14 -9.77 0.38 -15.09
CA SER A 14 -9.47 0.56 -13.66
C SER A 14 -7.98 0.39 -13.31
N LEU A 15 -7.12 0.22 -14.32
CA LEU A 15 -5.67 0.14 -14.13
C LEU A 15 -5.03 1.48 -14.43
N GLN A 16 -4.12 1.89 -13.55
CA GLN A 16 -3.24 3.03 -13.76
C GLN A 16 -1.79 2.56 -13.67
N ALA A 17 -0.92 3.09 -14.51
CA ALA A 17 0.51 2.85 -14.49
C ALA A 17 1.26 4.19 -14.50
N GLU A 18 2.32 4.29 -13.71
CA GLU A 18 3.17 5.47 -13.58
C GLU A 18 4.63 5.01 -13.53
N VAL A 19 5.48 5.57 -14.39
CA VAL A 19 6.92 5.36 -14.33
C VAL A 19 7.44 6.03 -13.06
N ILE A 20 8.20 5.29 -12.26
CA ILE A 20 8.79 5.77 -11.02
C ILE A 20 10.25 6.15 -11.24
N ASP A 21 11.01 5.23 -11.82
CA ASP A 21 12.45 5.39 -12.04
C ASP A 21 12.85 4.70 -13.34
N ILE A 22 13.72 5.32 -14.11
CA ILE A 22 14.40 4.74 -15.26
C ILE A 22 15.83 5.22 -15.18
N LYS A 23 16.75 4.27 -15.11
CA LYS A 23 18.19 4.53 -15.05
C LYS A 23 18.95 3.43 -15.80
N MET A 24 20.17 3.75 -16.20
CA MET A 24 21.11 2.77 -16.71
C MET A 24 22.00 2.27 -15.56
N ASP A 25 22.31 0.99 -15.57
CA ASP A 25 23.21 0.33 -14.63
C ASP A 25 24.08 -0.70 -15.36
N ILE A 26 25.10 -1.21 -14.69
CA ILE A 26 25.96 -2.27 -15.21
C ILE A 26 25.65 -3.54 -14.43
N ASN A 27 25.29 -4.62 -15.14
CA ASN A 27 24.99 -5.89 -14.50
C ASN A 27 26.28 -6.64 -14.07
N ASP A 28 26.12 -7.82 -13.46
CA ASP A 28 27.24 -8.65 -13.00
C ASP A 28 28.21 -9.12 -14.12
N ASP A 29 27.79 -9.02 -15.39
CA ASP A 29 28.53 -9.43 -16.58
C ASP A 29 29.17 -8.24 -17.34
N ASP A 30 29.30 -7.07 -16.69
CA ASP A 30 29.83 -5.82 -17.28
C ASP A 30 29.02 -5.28 -18.49
N GLU A 31 27.74 -5.68 -18.63
CA GLU A 31 26.85 -5.20 -19.69
C GLU A 31 25.96 -4.04 -19.21
N ASP A 32 25.79 -3.01 -20.07
CA ASP A 32 24.85 -1.91 -19.82
C ASP A 32 23.40 -2.43 -19.88
N VAL A 33 22.68 -2.25 -18.77
CA VAL A 33 21.27 -2.62 -18.63
C VAL A 33 20.44 -1.41 -18.25
N ILE A 34 19.19 -1.38 -18.72
CA ILE A 34 18.20 -0.41 -18.26
C ILE A 34 17.44 -1.03 -17.11
N ILE A 35 17.40 -0.31 -15.99
CA ILE A 35 16.54 -0.61 -14.85
C ILE A 35 15.37 0.37 -14.88
N ALA A 36 14.17 -0.16 -15.12
CA ALA A 36 12.94 0.60 -15.13
C ALA A 36 11.99 0.11 -14.03
N THR A 37 11.54 1.01 -13.17
CA THR A 37 10.55 0.76 -12.14
C THR A 37 9.25 1.47 -12.49
N ILE A 38 8.17 0.69 -12.57
CA ILE A 38 6.84 1.17 -12.97
C ILE A 38 5.84 0.76 -11.89
N SER A 39 5.13 1.74 -11.35
CA SER A 39 4.08 1.50 -10.37
C SER A 39 2.75 1.30 -11.05
N ILE A 40 2.04 0.22 -10.70
CA ILE A 40 0.72 -0.10 -11.24
C ILE A 40 -0.28 -0.12 -10.08
N THR A 41 -1.41 0.54 -10.28
CA THR A 41 -2.51 0.63 -9.31
C THR A 41 -3.77 0.02 -9.89
N ASN A 42 -4.43 -0.83 -9.11
CA ASN A 42 -5.78 -1.32 -9.40
C ASN A 42 -6.81 -0.50 -8.62
N GLU A 43 -7.57 0.33 -9.32
CA GLU A 43 -8.66 1.13 -8.75
C GLU A 43 -10.01 0.40 -8.75
N ALA A 44 -10.07 -0.84 -9.27
CA ALA A 44 -11.30 -1.61 -9.27
C ALA A 44 -11.65 -2.08 -7.85
N PRO A 45 -12.95 -2.26 -7.55
CA PRO A 45 -13.40 -2.86 -6.28
C PRO A 45 -13.17 -4.38 -6.23
N VAL A 46 -12.61 -4.98 -7.29
CA VAL A 46 -12.35 -6.42 -7.42
C VAL A 46 -10.88 -6.69 -7.75
N PRO A 47 -10.32 -7.84 -7.33
CA PRO A 47 -8.98 -8.24 -7.75
C PRO A 47 -8.90 -8.41 -9.28
N MET A 48 -7.80 -7.94 -9.88
CA MET A 48 -7.51 -8.15 -11.30
C MET A 48 -6.40 -9.19 -11.43
N GLY A 49 -6.71 -10.30 -12.09
CA GLY A 49 -5.76 -11.38 -12.40
C GLY A 49 -5.46 -11.48 -13.89
N GLY A 50 -4.44 -12.26 -14.23
CA GLY A 50 -4.00 -12.44 -15.62
C GLY A 50 -3.33 -11.19 -16.20
N LEU A 51 -2.72 -10.37 -15.33
CA LEU A 51 -1.91 -9.24 -15.76
C LEU A 51 -0.65 -9.76 -16.44
N ASP A 52 -0.46 -9.39 -17.70
CA ASP A 52 0.76 -9.62 -18.47
C ASP A 52 1.51 -8.29 -18.55
N VAL A 53 2.56 -8.18 -17.73
CA VAL A 53 3.37 -6.96 -17.60
C VAL A 53 4.72 -7.20 -18.24
N SER A 54 5.09 -6.36 -19.20
CA SER A 54 6.32 -6.54 -19.96
C SER A 54 6.86 -5.26 -20.56
N VAL A 55 8.15 -5.29 -20.87
CA VAL A 55 8.80 -4.31 -21.73
C VAL A 55 9.06 -4.95 -23.10
N ILE A 56 8.79 -4.20 -24.16
CA ILE A 56 9.09 -4.60 -25.54
C ILE A 56 10.10 -3.62 -26.11
N THR A 57 11.27 -4.12 -26.50
CA THR A 57 12.31 -3.32 -27.16
C THR A 57 12.03 -3.17 -28.65
N ASN A 58 12.72 -2.24 -29.31
CA ASN A 58 12.67 -2.03 -30.77
C ASN A 58 13.00 -3.30 -31.59
N THR A 59 13.79 -4.22 -31.04
CA THR A 59 14.09 -5.51 -31.68
C THR A 59 12.93 -6.51 -31.59
N GLY A 60 11.88 -6.17 -30.83
CA GLY A 60 10.73 -7.02 -30.54
C GLY A 60 10.97 -7.99 -29.37
N ALA A 61 12.11 -7.89 -28.67
CA ALA A 61 12.37 -8.72 -27.50
C ALA A 61 11.43 -8.32 -26.35
N LYS A 62 10.76 -9.32 -25.76
CA LYS A 62 9.84 -9.14 -24.63
C LYS A 62 10.57 -9.50 -23.33
N HIS A 63 10.68 -8.54 -22.43
CA HIS A 63 11.26 -8.70 -21.11
C HIS A 63 10.16 -8.67 -20.04
N LEU A 64 10.18 -9.64 -19.14
CA LEU A 64 9.22 -9.74 -18.04
C LEU A 64 9.77 -9.02 -16.80
N SER A 65 8.87 -8.66 -15.89
CA SER A 65 9.24 -8.10 -14.59
C SER A 65 9.93 -9.12 -13.70
N GLN A 66 10.84 -8.67 -12.85
CA GLN A 66 11.54 -9.51 -11.88
C GLN A 66 10.60 -10.13 -10.83
N GLU A 67 9.53 -9.42 -10.45
CA GLU A 67 8.61 -9.87 -9.40
C GLU A 67 7.67 -10.99 -9.89
N GLY A 68 7.46 -11.12 -11.20
CA GLY A 68 6.63 -12.16 -11.81
C GLY A 68 5.15 -12.12 -11.38
N VAL A 69 4.67 -10.99 -10.89
CA VAL A 69 3.30 -10.85 -10.36
C VAL A 69 2.29 -10.65 -11.49
N THR A 70 1.28 -11.52 -11.52
CA THR A 70 0.20 -11.51 -12.52
C THR A 70 -1.17 -11.15 -11.96
N SER A 71 -1.22 -10.68 -10.70
CA SER A 71 -2.47 -10.24 -10.09
C SER A 71 -2.30 -9.08 -9.11
N LEU A 72 -3.33 -8.23 -9.02
CA LEU A 72 -3.36 -7.06 -8.16
C LEU A 72 -4.70 -6.99 -7.42
N GLY A 73 -4.64 -6.89 -6.09
CA GLY A 73 -5.83 -6.72 -5.26
C GLY A 73 -6.53 -5.37 -5.47
N PRO A 74 -7.78 -5.21 -5.01
CA PRO A 74 -8.51 -3.96 -5.14
C PRO A 74 -7.87 -2.84 -4.31
N GLY A 75 -7.67 -1.67 -4.91
CA GLY A 75 -7.03 -0.51 -4.28
C GLY A 75 -5.53 -0.68 -4.01
N ILE A 76 -4.91 -1.76 -4.48
CA ILE A 76 -3.49 -2.01 -4.27
C ILE A 76 -2.68 -1.32 -5.36
N GLN A 77 -1.62 -0.64 -4.92
CA GLN A 77 -0.53 -0.16 -5.76
C GLN A 77 0.71 -1.01 -5.49
N ARG A 78 1.43 -1.37 -6.55
CA ARG A 78 2.66 -2.16 -6.46
C ARG A 78 3.63 -1.71 -7.55
N ASP A 79 4.91 -1.90 -7.30
CA ASP A 79 5.97 -1.57 -8.25
C ASP A 79 6.44 -2.85 -8.96
N TRP A 80 6.67 -2.71 -10.26
CA TRP A 80 7.26 -3.74 -11.13
C TRP A 80 8.59 -3.23 -11.64
N THR A 81 9.62 -4.05 -11.48
CA THR A 81 10.98 -3.74 -11.90
C THR A 81 11.35 -4.56 -13.12
N PHE A 82 11.88 -3.89 -14.13
CA PHE A 82 12.38 -4.48 -15.36
C PHE A 82 13.86 -4.21 -15.46
N GLU A 83 14.60 -5.23 -15.84
CA GLU A 83 16.02 -5.15 -16.15
C GLU A 83 16.25 -5.83 -17.50
N PHE A 84 16.82 -5.09 -18.43
CA PHE A 84 17.07 -5.61 -19.77
C PHE A 84 18.25 -4.88 -20.43
N PRO A 85 19.09 -5.61 -21.20
CA PRO A 85 20.17 -4.99 -21.94
C PRO A 85 19.59 -4.21 -23.12
N LEU A 86 19.98 -2.95 -23.26
CA LEU A 86 19.65 -2.12 -24.42
C LEU A 86 20.72 -1.05 -24.63
N ASP A 87 21.49 -1.21 -25.70
CA ASP A 87 22.60 -0.33 -26.09
C ASP A 87 22.17 0.79 -27.04
N SER A 88 21.04 0.60 -27.74
CA SER A 88 20.54 1.53 -28.74
C SER A 88 19.05 1.31 -29.06
N GLY A 89 18.39 2.38 -29.51
CA GLY A 89 17.00 2.34 -29.94
C GLY A 89 16.01 2.74 -28.85
N GLU A 90 14.85 2.10 -28.84
CA GLU A 90 13.72 2.46 -28.01
C GLU A 90 13.06 1.24 -27.38
N TRP A 91 12.36 1.43 -26.26
CA TRP A 91 11.57 0.41 -25.60
C TRP A 91 10.23 0.95 -25.16
N THR A 92 9.23 0.07 -25.06
CA THR A 92 7.86 0.41 -24.70
C THR A 92 7.40 -0.50 -23.58
N PHE A 93 6.83 0.11 -22.53
CA PHE A 93 6.13 -0.64 -21.50
C PHE A 93 4.75 -1.06 -21.99
N VAL A 94 4.38 -2.31 -21.74
CA VAL A 94 3.08 -2.87 -22.09
C VAL A 94 2.51 -3.64 -20.90
N LEU A 95 1.35 -3.20 -20.43
CA LEU A 95 0.51 -3.92 -19.48
C LEU A 95 -0.76 -4.38 -20.19
N LYS A 96 -1.03 -5.69 -20.16
CA LYS A 96 -2.29 -6.27 -20.65
C LYS A 96 -3.05 -6.91 -19.49
N GLY A 97 -4.25 -6.43 -19.26
CA GLY A 97 -5.26 -7.12 -18.47
C GLY A 97 -6.22 -7.93 -19.36
N SER A 98 -7.31 -8.43 -18.77
CA SER A 98 -8.31 -9.22 -19.51
C SER A 98 -9.02 -8.45 -20.62
N SER A 99 -9.25 -7.14 -20.42
CA SER A 99 -9.91 -6.24 -21.37
C SER A 99 -9.21 -4.91 -21.57
N ASP A 100 -8.18 -4.65 -20.76
CA ASP A 100 -7.47 -3.37 -20.67
C ASP A 100 -6.05 -3.52 -21.19
N GLU A 101 -5.55 -2.50 -21.89
CA GLU A 101 -4.18 -2.45 -22.37
C GLU A 101 -3.61 -1.06 -22.13
N ILE A 102 -2.48 -0.98 -21.41
CA ILE A 102 -1.72 0.26 -21.22
C ILE A 102 -0.40 0.13 -21.96
N LYS A 103 -0.09 1.13 -22.78
CA LYS A 103 1.20 1.27 -23.45
C LYS A 103 1.81 2.61 -23.08
N MET A 104 3.06 2.60 -22.62
CA MET A 104 3.82 3.81 -22.30
C MET A 104 5.17 3.77 -23.00
N GLY A 105 5.60 4.91 -23.54
CA GLY A 105 6.73 4.99 -24.46
C GLY A 105 6.28 5.29 -25.90
N PRO A 106 7.17 5.10 -26.89
CA PRO A 106 8.52 4.56 -26.74
C PRO A 106 9.46 5.49 -25.97
N TYR A 107 10.32 4.90 -25.14
CA TYR A 107 11.40 5.57 -24.42
C TYR A 107 12.72 5.24 -25.11
N ALA A 108 13.59 6.24 -25.25
CA ALA A 108 14.94 6.00 -25.77
C ALA A 108 15.77 5.16 -24.78
N TYR A 109 16.79 4.48 -25.30
CA TYR A 109 17.72 3.68 -24.48
C TYR A 109 18.46 4.51 -23.41
N ASP A 110 18.70 5.80 -23.68
CA ASP A 110 19.37 6.76 -22.79
C ASP A 110 18.39 7.63 -21.99
N TYR A 111 17.10 7.27 -21.95
CA TYR A 111 16.08 8.03 -21.24
C TYR A 111 16.22 7.81 -19.73
N GLU A 112 16.53 8.88 -19.00
CA GLU A 112 16.58 8.88 -17.52
C GLU A 112 15.37 9.63 -16.95
N TYR A 113 14.73 9.03 -15.95
CA TYR A 113 13.59 9.64 -15.27
C TYR A 113 13.55 9.17 -13.83
N SER A 114 13.27 10.07 -12.90
CA SER A 114 13.04 9.71 -11.51
C SER A 114 12.00 10.64 -10.91
N VAL A 115 10.95 10.09 -10.33
CA VAL A 115 9.97 10.86 -9.56
C VAL A 115 10.11 10.50 -8.09
N THR A 116 10.27 11.53 -7.26
CA THR A 116 10.14 11.35 -5.81
C THR A 116 8.68 11.11 -5.48
N GLN A 117 8.29 9.83 -5.44
CA GLN A 117 6.93 9.44 -5.13
C GLN A 117 6.61 9.79 -3.67
N GLY A 118 6.08 10.99 -3.45
CA GLY A 118 5.33 11.28 -2.22
C GLY A 118 4.15 10.31 -2.12
N ARG A 119 3.77 9.90 -0.92
CA ARG A 119 2.60 9.04 -0.71
C ARG A 119 1.36 9.67 -1.35
N LYS A 120 1.00 9.28 -2.57
CA LYS A 120 -0.35 9.52 -3.10
C LYS A 120 -1.27 8.67 -2.23
N LEU A 121 -2.05 9.31 -1.38
CA LEU A 121 -3.18 8.70 -0.67
C LEU A 121 -4.25 8.34 -1.71
N SER A 122 -3.97 7.34 -2.55
CA SER A 122 -4.97 6.75 -3.43
C SER A 122 -5.80 5.80 -2.57
N SER A 123 -6.89 6.34 -2.02
CA SER A 123 -7.97 5.54 -1.50
C SER A 123 -9.24 6.19 -2.00
N ASN A 124 -9.75 5.65 -3.11
CA ASN A 124 -11.01 5.99 -3.76
C ASN A 124 -12.23 5.59 -2.92
N ILE A 125 -12.26 5.95 -1.63
CA ILE A 125 -13.46 6.13 -0.81
C ILE A 125 -13.13 7.23 0.22
N GLY A 126 -13.41 8.50 -0.10
CA GLY A 126 -13.39 9.59 0.88
C GLY A 126 -12.28 10.65 0.76
N SER A 127 -11.46 10.65 -0.29
CA SER A 127 -10.35 11.62 -0.47
C SER A 127 -10.78 13.10 -0.45
N SER A 128 -12.01 13.42 -0.86
CA SER A 128 -12.57 14.79 -0.79
C SER A 128 -12.83 15.30 0.64
N LEU A 129 -12.97 14.41 1.62
CA LEU A 129 -13.24 14.79 3.02
C LEU A 129 -11.96 14.96 3.86
N PHE A 130 -10.80 14.52 3.35
CA PHE A 130 -9.55 14.47 4.12
C PHE A 130 -8.36 15.19 3.47
N SER A 131 -8.40 15.58 2.19
CA SER A 131 -7.23 16.22 1.55
C SER A 131 -6.89 17.59 2.17
N GLY A 132 -7.88 18.33 2.66
CA GLY A 132 -7.66 19.64 3.28
C GLY A 132 -7.22 19.59 4.76
N ALA A 133 -7.36 18.45 5.44
CA ALA A 133 -7.12 18.35 6.89
C ALA A 133 -5.68 17.91 7.25
N PHE A 134 -4.97 17.26 6.34
CA PHE A 134 -3.64 16.69 6.59
C PHE A 134 -2.49 17.48 5.94
N ASP A 135 -2.75 18.23 4.86
CA ASP A 135 -1.70 19.00 4.17
C ASP A 135 -1.10 20.11 5.04
N GLN A 136 -1.90 20.74 5.90
CA GLN A 136 -1.43 21.84 6.75
C GLN A 136 -0.68 21.38 8.02
N ASN A 137 -0.63 20.09 8.35
CA ASN A 137 -0.12 19.63 9.66
C ASN A 137 0.96 18.54 9.60
N LEU A 138 1.35 18.10 8.41
CA LEU A 138 2.40 17.08 8.23
C LEU A 138 3.81 17.67 7.97
N GLY A 139 3.92 18.97 7.63
CA GLY A 139 5.21 19.65 7.50
C GLY A 139 5.90 19.94 8.85
N ASP A 140 5.12 20.02 9.93
CA ASP A 140 5.61 20.36 11.28
C ASP A 140 5.81 19.15 12.20
N PHE A 141 5.40 17.94 11.76
CA PHE A 141 5.60 16.72 12.53
C PHE A 141 7.07 16.26 12.45
N GLY A 142 7.87 16.69 13.43
CA GLY A 142 9.28 16.31 13.59
C GLY A 142 10.25 17.49 13.77
N ASN A 143 9.80 18.73 13.55
CA ASN A 143 10.64 19.92 13.70
C ASN A 143 10.47 20.67 15.03
N VAL A 144 9.43 20.37 15.81
CA VAL A 144 9.24 21.02 17.12
C VAL A 144 9.86 20.14 18.22
N LYS A 145 11.06 20.52 18.67
CA LYS A 145 11.55 20.11 20.00
C LYS A 145 10.83 20.96 21.05
N GLU A 146 9.58 20.64 21.36
CA GLU A 146 8.90 21.21 22.52
C GLU A 146 9.56 20.63 23.78
N ARG A 147 10.57 21.33 24.32
CA ARG A 147 10.98 21.18 25.70
C ARG A 147 10.27 22.24 26.53
N GLU A 148 8.96 22.12 26.68
CA GLU A 148 8.31 22.80 27.80
C GLU A 148 8.64 22.03 29.07
N MET A 149 9.33 22.71 30.00
CA MET A 149 9.56 22.22 31.34
C MET A 149 8.21 22.16 32.04
N ILE A 150 7.73 20.95 32.32
CA ILE A 150 6.48 20.72 33.03
C ILE A 150 6.59 21.35 34.42
N ASP A 151 5.80 22.38 34.70
CA ASP A 151 5.60 22.92 36.04
C ASP A 151 4.65 21.97 36.80
N PRO A 152 5.14 21.19 37.78
CA PRO A 152 4.33 20.24 38.51
C PRO A 152 3.20 20.91 39.32
N SER A 153 3.23 22.23 39.52
CA SER A 153 2.16 22.96 40.22
C SER A 153 0.89 23.17 39.38
N LYS A 154 0.96 22.95 38.05
CA LYS A 154 -0.18 23.08 37.12
C LYS A 154 -0.76 21.74 36.67
N VAL A 155 -0.26 20.63 37.21
CA VAL A 155 -0.78 19.29 36.90
C VAL A 155 -2.10 19.10 37.64
N VAL A 156 -3.22 19.29 36.92
CA VAL A 156 -4.56 18.93 37.41
C VAL A 156 -4.81 17.47 37.07
N MET A 157 -4.85 16.61 38.10
CA MET A 157 -5.26 15.22 37.95
C MET A 157 -6.78 15.15 37.74
N THR A 158 -7.22 14.90 36.52
CA THR A 158 -8.64 14.60 36.25
C THR A 158 -8.96 13.21 36.78
N SER A 159 -9.60 13.13 37.95
CA SER A 159 -10.13 11.87 38.48
C SER A 159 -11.38 11.49 37.70
N TYR A 160 -11.31 10.41 36.92
CA TYR A 160 -12.49 9.79 36.32
C TYR A 160 -13.17 8.90 37.36
N SER A 161 -14.37 9.29 37.81
CA SER A 161 -15.30 8.37 38.46
C SER A 161 -16.04 7.62 37.36
N ALA A 162 -15.65 6.37 37.11
CA ALA A 162 -16.42 5.48 36.25
C ALA A 162 -17.71 5.09 36.98
N GLU A 163 -18.80 5.83 36.71
CA GLU A 163 -20.14 5.36 37.00
C GLU A 163 -20.41 4.22 36.01
N ASN A 164 -20.43 2.98 36.52
CA ASN A 164 -20.77 1.79 35.74
C ASN A 164 -22.22 1.92 35.28
N SER A 165 -22.41 2.48 34.09
CA SER A 165 -23.65 2.34 33.32
C SER A 165 -23.78 0.86 32.95
N GLU A 166 -24.75 0.23 33.58
CA GLU A 166 -25.26 -1.12 33.37
C GLU A 166 -25.19 -1.57 31.89
N GLY A 167 -24.34 -2.56 31.59
CA GLY A 167 -24.36 -3.29 30.32
C GLY A 167 -22.98 -3.48 29.66
N GLY A 168 -22.31 -4.60 29.94
CA GLY A 168 -21.12 -5.00 29.17
C GLY A 168 -20.23 -6.04 29.84
N ASP A 169 -20.79 -7.19 30.21
CA ASP A 169 -20.01 -8.29 30.80
C ASP A 169 -19.16 -8.98 29.71
N THR A 170 -17.91 -8.54 29.53
CA THR A 170 -16.94 -9.18 28.63
C THR A 170 -15.78 -9.73 29.44
N LEU A 171 -15.92 -10.99 29.87
CA LEU A 171 -14.89 -11.71 30.61
C LEU A 171 -13.71 -12.08 29.69
N ILE A 172 -12.56 -11.44 29.90
CA ILE A 172 -11.27 -11.81 29.31
C ILE A 172 -10.74 -13.04 30.07
N LYS A 173 -10.65 -14.19 29.41
CA LYS A 173 -9.99 -15.38 29.95
C LYS A 173 -8.53 -15.40 29.50
N THR A 174 -7.62 -14.97 30.37
CA THR A 174 -6.21 -15.39 30.33
C THR A 174 -6.07 -16.61 31.22
N ASP A 175 -5.75 -17.75 30.61
CA ASP A 175 -5.41 -18.97 31.32
C ASP A 175 -4.05 -18.78 31.99
N LEU A 176 -4.03 -18.69 33.33
CA LEU A 176 -2.95 -19.16 34.19
C LEU A 176 -3.41 -19.17 35.66
N ASP A 177 -3.68 -20.37 36.16
CA ASP A 177 -3.58 -20.80 37.57
C ASP A 177 -4.43 -20.10 38.65
N LYS A 178 -5.72 -20.48 38.75
CA LYS A 178 -6.45 -20.97 39.96
C LYS A 178 -7.96 -20.69 39.89
N PRO A 179 -8.82 -21.58 40.42
CA PRO A 179 -10.27 -21.51 40.22
C PRO A 179 -10.89 -20.45 41.15
N SER A 180 -11.39 -19.37 40.55
CA SER A 180 -12.31 -18.46 41.23
C SER A 180 -13.72 -19.04 41.12
N THR A 181 -14.31 -19.42 42.24
CA THR A 181 -15.70 -19.89 42.35
C THR A 181 -16.66 -18.72 42.14
N GLY A 182 -17.04 -18.48 40.89
CA GLY A 182 -18.17 -17.62 40.54
C GLY A 182 -19.48 -18.31 40.93
N LEU A 183 -20.06 -17.87 42.05
CA LEU A 183 -21.46 -18.13 42.39
C LEU A 183 -22.33 -17.38 41.36
N THR A 184 -22.99 -18.10 40.45
CA THR A 184 -24.13 -17.57 39.70
C THR A 184 -25.37 -18.35 40.12
N SER A 185 -26.03 -17.92 41.19
CA SER A 185 -27.35 -18.42 41.56
C SER A 185 -28.41 -17.66 40.78
N THR A 186 -28.70 -18.10 39.55
CA THR A 186 -29.95 -17.78 38.86
C THR A 186 -31.03 -18.73 39.36
N SER A 187 -31.97 -18.19 40.12
CA SER A 187 -33.22 -18.85 40.50
C SER A 187 -34.04 -19.17 39.25
N GLY A 188 -34.12 -20.45 38.90
CA GLY A 188 -34.95 -20.97 37.80
C GLY A 188 -35.35 -22.40 38.11
N SER A 189 -36.63 -22.58 38.43
CA SER A 189 -37.24 -23.85 38.83
C SER A 189 -37.11 -24.92 37.74
N GLY A 190 -36.50 -26.05 38.09
CA GLY A 190 -36.70 -27.33 37.39
C GLY A 190 -35.49 -27.91 36.66
N ALA A 191 -34.72 -28.76 37.35
CA ALA A 191 -34.21 -30.03 36.82
C ALA A 191 -33.59 -30.86 37.96
N ARG A 192 -33.77 -32.17 37.88
CA ARG A 192 -33.66 -33.17 38.97
C ARG A 192 -32.22 -33.52 39.33
N GLU A 193 -31.96 -33.82 40.60
CA GLU A 193 -30.71 -34.45 41.07
C GLU A 193 -30.51 -35.84 40.47
N ALA A 194 -29.29 -36.13 39.99
CA ALA A 194 -28.83 -37.47 39.65
C ALA A 194 -28.02 -38.06 40.82
N PRO A 195 -28.18 -39.36 41.13
CA PRO A 195 -27.56 -39.99 42.28
C PRO A 195 -26.06 -40.25 42.07
N ILE A 196 -25.32 -40.18 43.17
CA ILE A 196 -23.90 -40.51 43.27
C ILE A 196 -23.71 -42.02 43.42
N LEU A 197 -22.88 -42.60 42.56
CA LEU A 197 -22.04 -43.77 42.84
C LEU A 197 -20.72 -43.63 42.09
#